data_AF-A0A8S8ZGZ5-F1
#
_entry.id   AF-A0A8S8ZGZ5-F1
#
_cell.length_a   1.000
_cell.length_b   1.000
_cell.length_c   1.000
_cell.angle_alpha   90.00
_cell.angle_beta   90.00
_cell.angle_gamma   90.00
#
_symmetry.space_group_name_H-M   'P 1'
#
loop_
_entity.id
_entity.type
_entity.pdbx_description
1 polymer ?
#
loop_
_entity_poly.entity_id
_entity_poly.type
_entity_poly.pdbx_seq_one_letter_code
_entity_poly.pdbx_strand_id
1 'polypeptide(L)'
;MKFFLTIVSLAAGLVAAQSLDEIPECAQPCITDAVTSATTCSLDDYKCWCTTDNESAIVQAGTACVLAACGSDVAVNDVLPAVQQFCEEVNAS
;
A
#
# COMPACT_ATOMS: atom_id res chain seq x y z
N MET A 1 25.29 -6.21 45.61
CA MET A 1 23.88 -5.88 45.31
C MET A 1 23.72 -5.91 43.81
N LYS A 2 22.70 -6.64 43.32
CA LYS A 2 22.35 -6.76 41.89
C LYS A 2 21.96 -5.38 41.35
N PHE A 3 22.59 -4.93 40.28
CA PHE A 3 22.03 -3.89 39.43
C PHE A 3 21.94 -4.43 38.01
N PHE A 4 20.76 -5.02 37.78
CA PHE A 4 19.96 -4.98 36.56
C PHE A 4 20.70 -4.79 35.22
N LEU A 5 20.75 -5.88 34.45
CA LEU A 5 20.90 -5.85 33.00
C LEU A 5 19.67 -5.17 32.40
N THR A 6 19.79 -3.88 32.08
CA THR A 6 18.82 -3.21 31.21
C THR A 6 19.10 -3.64 29.78
N ILE A 7 18.28 -4.56 29.29
CA ILE A 7 18.23 -4.95 27.89
C ILE A 7 17.63 -3.76 27.14
N VAL A 8 18.46 -2.98 26.45
CA VAL A 8 17.99 -1.97 25.50
C VAL A 8 17.46 -2.74 24.29
N SER A 9 16.14 -2.97 24.26
CA SER A 9 15.44 -3.50 23.11
C SER A 9 15.46 -2.47 21.98
N LEU A 10 16.49 -2.54 21.14
CA LEU A 10 16.48 -1.91 19.82
C LEU A 10 15.58 -2.75 18.89
N ALA A 11 14.27 -2.64 19.04
CA ALA A 11 13.38 -2.81 17.91
C ALA A 11 13.37 -1.46 17.18
N ALA A 12 14.46 -1.18 16.46
CA ALA A 12 14.39 -0.18 15.39
C ALA A 12 13.41 -0.79 14.38
N GLY A 13 12.16 -0.35 14.44
CA GLY A 13 11.19 -0.65 13.40
C GLY A 13 11.84 -0.28 12.09
N LEU A 14 12.05 -1.28 11.24
CA LEU A 14 12.37 -1.05 9.85
C LEU A 14 11.13 -0.32 9.34
N VAL A 15 11.19 1.01 9.22
CA VAL A 15 10.22 1.68 8.36
C VAL A 15 10.58 1.13 6.99
N ALA A 16 9.83 0.12 6.54
CA ALA A 16 9.88 -0.26 5.15
C ALA A 16 9.60 1.05 4.41
N ALA A 17 10.57 1.51 3.61
CA ALA A 17 10.35 2.60 2.69
C ALA A 17 9.40 2.05 1.63
N GLN A 18 8.12 1.91 2.00
CA GLN A 18 7.09 1.39 1.14
C GLN A 18 6.90 2.43 0.07
N SER A 19 7.23 2.05 -1.16
CA SER A 19 7.02 2.85 -2.35
C SER A 19 6.10 2.06 -3.26
N LEU A 20 5.43 2.78 -4.16
CA LEU A 20 4.59 2.14 -5.17
C LEU A 20 5.42 1.53 -6.31
N ASP A 21 6.75 1.43 -6.18
CA ASP A 21 7.66 1.02 -7.26
C ASP A 21 7.44 -0.44 -7.69
N GLU A 22 6.88 -1.27 -6.80
CA GLU A 22 6.50 -2.66 -7.11
C GLU A 22 5.19 -2.75 -7.89
N ILE A 23 4.40 -1.68 -7.91
CA ILE A 23 3.17 -1.56 -8.68
C ILE A 23 3.50 -0.97 -10.05
N PRO A 24 2.99 -1.53 -11.17
CA PRO A 24 3.23 -1.00 -12.50
C PRO A 24 2.98 0.50 -12.61
N GLU A 25 3.92 1.25 -13.21
CA GLU A 25 3.86 2.72 -13.32
C GLU A 25 2.56 3.23 -13.97
N CYS A 26 1.96 2.44 -14.88
CA CYS A 26 0.69 2.77 -15.52
C CYS A 26 -0.49 2.87 -14.52
N ALA A 27 -0.40 2.22 -13.36
CA ALA A 27 -1.45 2.16 -12.34
C ALA A 27 -1.23 3.13 -11.18
N GLN A 28 0.01 3.54 -10.91
CA GLN A 28 0.35 4.45 -9.81
C GLN A 28 -0.51 5.72 -9.78
N PRO A 29 -0.68 6.50 -10.88
CA PRO A 29 -1.51 7.71 -10.84
C PRO A 29 -2.99 7.37 -10.59
N CYS A 30 -3.49 6.25 -11.14
CA CYS A 30 -4.85 5.79 -10.90
C CYS A 30 -5.09 5.47 -9.42
N ILE A 31 -4.11 4.88 -8.74
CA ILE A 31 -4.19 4.52 -7.33
C ILE A 31 -4.16 5.78 -6.47
N THR A 32 -3.26 6.73 -6.74
CA THR A 32 -3.22 7.98 -5.97
C THR A 32 -4.49 8.82 -6.16
N ASP A 33 -5.04 8.85 -7.38
CA ASP A 33 -6.31 9.53 -7.64
C ASP A 33 -7.48 8.82 -6.96
N ALA A 34 -7.47 7.48 -6.92
CA ALA A 34 -8.47 6.70 -6.19
C ALA A 34 -8.39 6.93 -4.67
N VAL A 35 -7.19 7.00 -4.10
CA VAL A 35 -6.97 7.33 -2.68
C VAL A 35 -7.59 8.70 -2.35
N THR A 36 -7.29 9.72 -3.15
CA THR A 36 -7.78 11.09 -2.89
C THR A 36 -9.28 11.24 -3.10
N SER A 37 -9.88 10.43 -3.97
CA SER A 37 -11.31 10.53 -4.31
C SER A 37 -12.22 9.62 -3.46
N ALA A 38 -11.69 8.50 -2.96
CA ALA A 38 -12.49 7.48 -2.28
C ALA A 38 -12.20 7.37 -0.76
N THR A 39 -11.14 8.01 -0.27
CA THR A 39 -10.71 7.90 1.14
C THR A 39 -10.37 9.26 1.74
N THR A 40 -10.07 9.27 3.04
CA THR A 40 -9.50 10.43 3.73
C THR A 40 -8.01 10.24 4.05
N CYS A 41 -7.36 9.21 3.48
CA CYS A 41 -5.97 8.90 3.75
C CYS A 41 -5.04 9.95 3.12
N SER A 42 -3.93 10.26 3.80
CA SER A 42 -2.82 10.99 3.19
C SER A 42 -2.12 10.13 2.13
N LEU A 43 -1.41 10.75 1.18
CA LEU A 43 -0.77 10.01 0.09
C LEU A 43 0.44 9.17 0.53
N ASP A 44 0.90 9.35 1.76
CA ASP A 44 1.99 8.64 2.42
C ASP A 44 1.51 7.75 3.58
N ASP A 45 0.21 7.70 3.86
CA ASP A 45 -0.38 6.87 4.90
C ASP A 45 -0.82 5.50 4.35
N TYR A 46 0.17 4.68 3.98
CA TYR A 46 -0.10 3.37 3.37
C TYR A 46 -0.85 2.42 4.32
N LYS A 47 -0.66 2.57 5.64
CA LYS A 47 -1.44 1.83 6.64
C LYS A 47 -2.93 2.18 6.56
N CYS A 48 -3.27 3.45 6.33
CA CYS A 48 -4.66 3.86 6.09
C CYS A 48 -5.19 3.29 4.77
N TRP A 49 -4.39 3.26 3.70
CA TRP A 49 -4.80 2.73 2.40
C TRP A 49 -5.18 1.25 2.50
N CYS A 50 -4.38 0.48 3.23
CA CYS A 50 -4.49 -0.98 3.35
C CYS A 50 -5.40 -1.46 4.49
N THR A 51 -6.30 -0.59 4.96
CA THR A 51 -7.46 -1.07 5.73
C THR A 51 -8.48 -1.69 4.79
N THR A 52 -9.21 -2.71 5.25
CA THR A 52 -10.17 -3.44 4.41
C THR A 52 -11.17 -2.53 3.69
N ASP A 53 -11.65 -1.48 4.38
CA ASP A 53 -12.62 -0.54 3.80
C ASP A 53 -11.98 0.39 2.76
N ASN A 54 -10.82 0.97 3.07
CA ASN A 54 -10.15 1.90 2.17
C ASN A 54 -9.56 1.19 0.95
N GLU A 55 -8.96 0.01 1.11
CA GLU A 55 -8.41 -0.77 0.01
C GLU A 55 -9.52 -1.11 -1.00
N SER A 56 -10.66 -1.59 -0.49
CA SER A 56 -11.84 -1.89 -1.32
C SER A 56 -12.36 -0.64 -2.05
N ALA A 57 -12.42 0.51 -1.36
CA ALA A 57 -12.83 1.78 -1.96
C ALA A 57 -11.85 2.26 -3.05
N ILE A 58 -10.54 2.14 -2.80
CA ILE A 58 -9.47 2.49 -3.74
C ILE A 58 -9.54 1.59 -4.98
N VAL A 59 -9.65 0.28 -4.80
CA VAL A 59 -9.77 -0.67 -5.92
C VAL A 59 -11.01 -0.34 -6.74
N GLN A 60 -12.16 -0.12 -6.10
CA GLN A 60 -13.40 0.21 -6.81
C GLN A 60 -13.28 1.53 -7.60
N ALA A 61 -12.72 2.57 -7.02
CA ALA A 61 -12.57 3.87 -7.67
C ALA A 61 -11.49 3.86 -8.78
N GLY A 62 -10.41 3.10 -8.58
CA GLY A 62 -9.27 3.03 -9.50
C GLY A 62 -9.45 2.06 -10.67
N THR A 63 -10.31 1.04 -10.55
CA THR A 63 -10.42 -0.07 -11.53
C THR A 63 -10.61 0.43 -12.97
N ALA A 64 -11.52 1.37 -13.20
CA ALA A 64 -11.77 1.89 -14.55
C ALA A 64 -10.55 2.61 -15.14
N CYS A 65 -9.82 3.38 -14.31
CA CYS A 65 -8.59 4.05 -14.72
C CYS A 65 -7.48 3.04 -15.03
N VAL A 66 -7.27 2.06 -14.15
CA VAL A 66 -6.25 1.02 -14.32
C VAL A 66 -6.51 0.21 -15.59
N LEU A 67 -7.75 -0.20 -15.86
CA LEU A 67 -8.10 -0.90 -17.09
C LEU A 67 -7.83 -0.07 -18.34
N ALA A 68 -8.06 1.24 -18.29
CA ALA A 68 -7.83 2.14 -19.42
C ALA A 68 -6.33 2.43 -19.65
N ALA A 69 -5.55 2.58 -18.57
CA ALA A 69 -4.13 2.95 -18.63
C ALA A 69 -3.19 1.76 -18.83
N CYS A 70 -3.47 0.63 -18.17
CA CYS A 70 -2.63 -0.56 -18.19
C CYS A 70 -3.14 -1.65 -19.14
N GLY A 71 -4.42 -1.62 -19.51
CA GLY A 71 -5.09 -2.73 -20.19
C GLY A 71 -5.51 -3.84 -19.22
N SER A 72 -6.45 -4.68 -19.66
CA SER A 72 -7.05 -5.73 -18.82
C SER A 72 -6.05 -6.78 -18.34
N ASP A 73 -5.11 -7.17 -19.20
CA ASP A 73 -4.16 -8.24 -18.86
C ASP A 73 -3.19 -7.81 -17.76
N VAL A 74 -2.62 -6.60 -17.87
CA VAL A 74 -1.72 -6.03 -16.86
C VAL A 74 -2.48 -5.71 -15.57
N ALA A 75 -3.71 -5.18 -15.68
CA ALA A 75 -4.54 -4.88 -14.51
C ALA A 75 -4.80 -6.12 -13.63
N VAL A 76 -5.11 -7.27 -14.25
CA VAL A 76 -5.49 -8.49 -13.53
C VAL A 76 -4.27 -9.31 -13.10
N ASN A 77 -3.24 -9.41 -13.95
CA ASN A 77 -2.12 -10.32 -13.69
C ASN A 77 -0.94 -9.65 -12.97
N ASP A 78 -0.81 -8.32 -13.07
CA ASP A 78 0.34 -7.61 -12.51
C ASP A 78 -0.09 -6.60 -11.43
N VAL A 79 -1.03 -5.69 -11.74
CA VAL A 79 -1.42 -4.60 -10.82
C VAL A 79 -2.15 -5.14 -9.59
N LEU A 80 -3.19 -5.94 -9.78
CA LEU A 80 -4.00 -6.43 -8.67
C LEU A 80 -3.18 -7.29 -7.67
N PRO A 81 -2.32 -8.22 -8.11
CA PRO A 81 -1.43 -8.95 -7.21
C PRO A 81 -0.40 -8.04 -6.52
N ALA A 82 0.18 -7.07 -7.24
CA ALA A 82 1.15 -6.14 -6.66
C ALA A 82 0.52 -5.28 -5.55
N VAL A 83 -0.72 -4.80 -5.72
CA VAL A 83 -1.44 -4.05 -4.69
C VAL A 83 -1.74 -4.91 -3.46
N GLN A 84 -2.13 -6.18 -3.65
CA GLN A 84 -2.35 -7.11 -2.54
C GLN A 84 -1.07 -7.36 -1.75
N GLN A 85 0.03 -7.68 -2.45
CA GLN A 85 1.32 -7.90 -1.83
C GLN A 85 1.79 -6.65 -1.08
N PHE A 86 1.66 -5.47 -1.70
CA PHE A 86 1.95 -4.20 -1.05
C PHE A 86 1.19 -4.06 0.27
N CYS A 87 -0.12 -4.30 0.27
CA CYS A 87 -0.92 -4.19 1.49
C CYS A 87 -0.64 -5.28 2.54
N GLU A 88 -0.23 -6.47 2.14
CA GLU A 88 0.28 -7.50 3.06
C GLU A 88 1.56 -7.04 3.76
N GLU A 89 2.52 -6.51 3.01
CA GLU A 89 3.79 -6.00 3.54
C GLU A 89 3.60 -4.76 4.43
N VAL A 90 2.73 -3.84 4.00
CA VAL A 90 2.24 -2.72 4.82
C VAL A 90 1.74 -3.27 6.14
N ASN A 91 0.79 -4.20 6.15
CA ASN A 91 0.16 -4.67 7.38
C ASN A 91 1.07 -5.55 8.26
N ALA A 92 2.10 -6.19 7.69
CA ALA A 92 3.10 -6.96 8.42
C ALA A 92 4.14 -6.10 9.17
N SER A 93 4.26 -4.81 8.82
CA SER A 93 5.25 -3.87 9.37
C SER A 93 4.86 -3.22 10.69
#